data_AF-A0A2D8TAS4-F1
#
_entry.id   AF-A0A2D8TAS4-F1
#
_cell.length_a   1.000
_cell.length_b   1.000
_cell.length_c   1.000
_cell.angle_alpha   90.00
_cell.angle_beta   90.00
_cell.angle_gamma   90.00
#
_symmetry.space_group_name_H-M   'P 1'
#
loop_
_entity.id
_entity.type
_entity.pdbx_description
1 polymer ?
#
loop_
_entity_poly.entity_id
_entity_poly.type
_entity_poly.pdbx_seq_one_letter_code
_entity_poly.pdbx_strand_id
1 'polypeptide(L)'
;MLKTMMMPALLLTAMPALAEDKPKLDRNDPSAVRCKRLAVTGSLVRKERICKTNAEWRAISEQQNRDADDLITRSRAGMNPNG
;
A
#
# COMPACT_ATOMS: atom_id res chain seq x y z
N MET A 1 43.78 -31.18 36.72
CA MET A 1 42.34 -31.44 36.97
C MET A 1 41.55 -30.35 36.26
N LEU A 2 41.36 -30.42 34.95
CA LEU A 2 40.20 -31.02 34.28
C LEU A 2 38.86 -30.68 34.96
N LYS A 3 38.16 -29.67 34.45
CA LYS A 3 36.69 -29.65 34.34
C LYS A 3 36.27 -28.65 33.27
N THR A 4 36.24 -29.16 32.04
CA THR A 4 35.36 -28.71 30.97
C THR A 4 33.94 -28.59 31.52
N MET A 5 33.43 -27.37 31.68
CA MET A 5 32.01 -27.15 31.92
C MET A 5 31.40 -26.66 30.61
N MET A 6 31.09 -27.63 29.74
CA MET A 6 30.09 -27.45 28.69
C MET A 6 28.79 -27.05 29.39
N MET A 7 28.25 -25.87 29.07
CA MET A 7 26.85 -25.56 29.34
C MET A 7 26.15 -25.19 28.03
N PRO A 8 24.90 -25.63 27.87
CA PRO A 8 24.34 -26.06 26.61
C PRO A 8 23.90 -24.87 25.76
N ALA A 9 24.10 -24.99 24.44
CA ALA A 9 23.55 -24.09 23.45
C ALA A 9 22.02 -24.19 23.46
N LEU A 10 21.36 -23.18 24.04
CA LEU A 10 19.94 -22.89 23.81
C LEU A 10 19.78 -22.42 22.36
N LEU A 11 19.64 -23.37 21.45
CA LEU A 11 19.16 -23.11 20.10
C LEU A 11 17.66 -22.83 20.17
N LEU A 12 17.31 -21.54 20.27
CA LEU A 12 15.97 -21.04 19.99
C LEU A 12 15.70 -21.22 18.49
N THR A 13 15.11 -22.35 18.10
CA THR A 13 14.62 -22.55 16.74
C THR A 13 13.42 -21.64 16.54
N ALA A 14 13.62 -20.54 15.81
CA ALA A 14 12.56 -19.63 15.39
C ALA A 14 11.55 -20.39 14.53
N MET A 15 10.32 -20.54 15.02
CA MET A 15 9.21 -21.12 14.28
C MET A 15 8.79 -20.12 13.18
N PRO A 16 8.69 -20.52 11.91
CA PRO A 16 8.12 -19.66 10.90
C PRO A 16 6.61 -19.54 11.16
N ALA A 17 6.12 -18.32 11.32
CA ALA A 17 4.69 -18.05 11.42
C ALA A 17 4.01 -18.48 10.11
N LEU A 18 3.18 -19.53 10.18
CA LEU A 18 2.30 -19.93 9.08
C LEU A 18 1.26 -18.82 8.92
N ALA A 19 1.22 -18.21 7.73
CA ALA A 19 0.21 -17.25 7.37
C ALA A 19 -1.18 -17.92 7.41
N GLU A 20 -2.06 -17.46 8.31
CA GLU A 20 -3.46 -17.86 8.31
C GLU A 20 -4.10 -17.46 6.97
N ASP A 21 -4.64 -18.46 6.27
CA ASP A 21 -5.40 -18.30 5.04
C ASP A 21 -6.69 -17.55 5.39
N LYS A 22 -6.65 -16.21 5.28
CA LYS A 22 -7.83 -15.37 5.49
C LYS A 22 -8.91 -15.81 4.49
N PRO A 23 -10.18 -15.88 4.91
CA PRO A 23 -11.27 -16.32 4.05
C PRO A 23 -11.26 -15.51 2.75
N LYS A 24 -11.39 -16.21 1.62
CA LYS A 24 -11.36 -15.60 0.28
C LYS A 24 -12.55 -14.65 0.14
N LEU A 25 -12.28 -13.36 0.29
CA LEU A 25 -13.26 -12.30 0.16
C LEU A 25 -13.83 -12.23 -1.26
N ASP A 26 -15.09 -11.81 -1.36
CA ASP A 26 -15.69 -11.51 -2.65
C ASP A 26 -14.89 -10.42 -3.37
N ARG A 27 -14.88 -10.50 -4.69
CA ARG A 27 -14.12 -9.61 -5.54
C ARG A 27 -14.48 -8.13 -5.37
N ASN A 28 -15.74 -7.83 -5.02
CA ASN A 28 -16.27 -6.49 -4.84
C ASN A 28 -16.25 -6.02 -3.38
N ASP A 29 -15.87 -6.90 -2.45
CA ASP A 29 -15.79 -6.59 -1.03
C ASP A 29 -14.83 -5.39 -0.81
N PRO A 30 -15.19 -4.42 0.03
CA PRO A 30 -14.34 -3.26 0.32
C PRO A 30 -12.93 -3.63 0.82
N SER A 31 -12.81 -4.73 1.57
CA SER A 31 -11.55 -5.22 2.12
C SER A 31 -10.79 -6.19 1.21
N ALA A 32 -11.34 -6.52 0.03
CA ALA A 32 -10.61 -7.34 -0.93
C ALA A 32 -9.40 -6.58 -1.50
N VAL A 33 -8.22 -7.21 -1.48
CA VAL A 33 -6.97 -6.61 -1.95
C VAL A 33 -6.84 -6.75 -3.47
N ARG A 34 -6.56 -5.63 -4.13
CA ARG A 34 -6.28 -5.54 -5.57
C ARG A 34 -4.91 -4.96 -5.83
N CYS A 35 -4.09 -5.73 -6.54
CA CYS A 35 -2.79 -5.28 -7.02
C CYS A 35 -2.92 -4.67 -8.41
N LYS A 36 -2.44 -3.44 -8.59
CA LYS A 36 -2.35 -2.76 -9.88
C LYS A 36 -0.88 -2.49 -10.21
N ARG A 37 -0.53 -2.52 -11.50
CA ARG A 37 0.78 -2.06 -11.99
C ARG A 37 0.64 -0.64 -12.50
N LEU A 38 1.28 0.31 -11.84
CA LEU A 38 1.26 1.72 -12.21
C LEU A 38 2.57 2.08 -12.92
N ALA A 39 2.48 2.95 -13.93
CA ALA A 39 3.66 3.53 -14.56
C ALA A 39 4.28 4.56 -13.60
N VAL A 40 5.62 4.57 -13.50
CA VAL A 40 6.34 5.53 -12.66
C VAL A 40 6.64 6.77 -13.50
N THR A 41 6.27 7.94 -13.01
CA THR A 41 6.57 9.22 -13.66
C THR A 41 8.07 9.35 -13.91
N GLY A 42 8.46 9.73 -15.13
CA GLY A 42 9.87 9.84 -15.52
C GLY A 42 10.52 8.54 -16.00
N SER A 43 9.78 7.43 -16.08
CA SER A 43 10.28 6.18 -16.68
C SER A 43 9.27 5.55 -17.63
N LEU A 44 9.70 5.23 -18.85
CA LEU A 44 8.85 4.56 -19.86
C LEU A 44 8.74 3.05 -19.60
N VAL A 45 9.72 2.47 -18.91
CA VAL A 45 9.85 1.02 -18.70
C VAL A 45 9.49 0.59 -17.29
N ARG A 46 9.74 1.44 -16.29
CA ARG A 46 9.52 1.07 -14.88
C ARG A 46 8.04 1.10 -14.55
N LYS A 47 7.54 -0.03 -14.07
CA LYS A 47 6.19 -0.17 -13.52
C LYS A 47 6.27 -0.67 -12.09
N GLU A 48 5.56 -0.01 -11.19
CA GLU A 48 5.48 -0.40 -9.79
C GLU A 48 4.20 -1.20 -9.54
N ARG A 49 4.31 -2.29 -8.78
CA ARG A 49 3.15 -3.09 -8.38
C ARG A 49 2.70 -2.64 -7.00
N ILE A 50 1.52 -2.04 -6.92
CA ILE A 50 0.93 -1.55 -5.67
C ILE A 50 -0.31 -2.39 -5.37
N CYS A 51 -0.35 -2.98 -4.17
CA CYS A 51 -1.47 -3.75 -3.67
C CYS A 51 -2.16 -2.97 -2.55
N LYS A 52 -3.45 -2.72 -2.71
CA LYS A 52 -4.31 -2.01 -1.75
C LYS A 52 -5.70 -2.65 -1.75
N THR A 53 -6.46 -2.44 -0.69
CA THR A 53 -7.86 -2.84 -0.61
C THR A 53 -8.73 -2.05 -1.60
N ASN A 54 -9.88 -2.61 -1.97
CA ASN A 54 -10.85 -1.91 -2.81
C ASN A 54 -11.30 -0.58 -2.16
N ALA A 55 -11.46 -0.54 -0.84
CA ALA A 55 -11.80 0.66 -0.08
C ALA A 55 -10.72 1.75 -0.24
N GLU A 56 -9.45 1.40 -0.06
CA GLU A 56 -8.34 2.34 -0.25
C GLU A 56 -8.25 2.86 -1.68
N TRP A 57 -8.48 1.99 -2.68
CA TRP A 57 -8.50 2.44 -4.08
C TRP A 57 -9.62 3.44 -4.37
N ARG A 58 -10.81 3.26 -3.76
CA ARG A 58 -11.91 4.23 -3.87
C ARG A 58 -11.54 5.55 -3.20
N ALA A 59 -11.01 5.50 -1.97
CA ALA A 59 -10.58 6.70 -1.25
C ALA A 59 -9.51 7.50 -2.02
N ILE A 60 -8.54 6.83 -2.64
CA ILE A 60 -7.53 7.49 -3.50
C ILE A 60 -8.21 8.17 -4.70
N SER A 61 -9.14 7.49 -5.38
CA SER A 61 -9.83 8.05 -6.53
C SER A 61 -10.67 9.28 -6.16
N GLU A 62 -11.38 9.21 -5.03
CA GLU A 62 -12.17 10.34 -4.52
C GLU A 62 -11.29 11.52 -4.13
N GLN A 63 -10.16 11.26 -3.48
CA GLN A 63 -9.20 12.30 -3.12
C GLN A 63 -8.64 12.99 -4.37
N GLN A 64 -8.21 12.22 -5.38
CA GLN A 64 -7.69 12.78 -6.62
C GLN A 64 -8.70 13.65 -7.36
N ASN A 65 -9.98 13.27 -7.37
CA ASN A 65 -11.02 14.09 -7.96
C ASN A 65 -11.19 15.42 -7.22
N ARG A 66 -11.24 15.38 -5.87
CA ARG A 66 -11.32 16.60 -5.05
C ARG A 66 -10.13 17.52 -5.27
N ASP A 67 -8.91 16.97 -5.32
CA ASP A 67 -7.70 17.75 -5.55
C ASP A 67 -7.70 18.41 -6.95
N ALA A 68 -8.20 17.70 -7.96
CA ALA A 68 -8.35 18.24 -9.31
C ALA A 68 -9.40 19.37 -9.37
N ASP A 69 -10.55 19.18 -8.71
CA ASP A 69 -11.61 20.19 -8.65
C ASP A 69 -11.13 21.46 -7.92
N ASP A 70 -10.40 21.28 -6.82
CA ASP A 70 -9.80 22.36 -6.04
C ASP A 70 -8.74 23.13 -6.84
N LEU A 71 -7.89 22.42 -7.59
CA LEU A 71 -6.93 23.04 -8.51
C LEU A 71 -7.64 23.91 -9.57
N ILE A 72 -8.70 23.39 -10.19
CA ILE A 72 -9.49 24.13 -11.19
C ILE A 72 -10.18 25.34 -10.56
N THR A 73 -10.78 25.17 -9.39
CA THR A 73 -11.51 26.23 -8.68
C THR A 73 -10.59 27.38 -8.32
N ARG A 74 -9.40 27.08 -7.75
CA ARG A 74 -8.39 28.11 -7.45
C ARG A 74 -7.88 28.81 -8.71
N SER A 75 -7.63 28.05 -9.77
CA SER A 75 -7.19 28.62 -11.05
C SER A 75 -8.21 29.61 -11.61
N ARG A 76 -9.52 29.27 -11.55
CA ARG A 76 -10.60 30.15 -12.00
C ARG A 76 -10.75 31.40 -11.14
N ALA A 77 -10.62 31.30 -9.82
CA ALA A 77 -10.71 32.45 -8.93
C ALA A 77 -9.64 33.51 -9.23
N GLY A 78 -8.42 33.10 -9.61
CA GLY A 78 -7.35 34.02 -10.01
C GLY A 78 -7.50 34.61 -11.43
N MET A 79 -8.44 34.09 -12.24
CA MET A 79 -8.69 34.51 -13.62
C MET A 79 -9.97 35.34 -13.77
N ASN A 80 -10.61 35.77 -12.67
CA ASN A 80 -11.68 36.76 -12.74
C ASN A 80 -11.10 38.18 -12.67
N PRO A 81 -11.00 38.94 -13.79
CA PRO A 81 -10.48 40.29 -13.79
C PRO A 81 -11.44 41.33 -13.19
N ASN A 82 -12.66 40.93 -12.77
CA ASN A 82 -13.67 41.82 -12.17
C ASN A 82 -13.99 41.46 -10.71
N GLY A 83 -13.05 40.81 -10.00
CA GLY A 83 -13.07 40.73 -8.54
C GLY A 83 -12.45 41.96 -7.90
#